data_AF-W6NNT1-F1
#
_entry.id   AF-W6NNT1-F1
#
_cell.length_a   1.000
_cell.length_b   1.000
_cell.length_c   1.000
_cell.angle_alpha   90.00
_cell.angle_beta   90.00
_cell.angle_gamma   90.00
#
_symmetry.space_group_name_H-M   'P 1'
#
loop_
_entity.id
_entity.type
_entity.pdbx_description
1 polymer ?
#
loop_
_entity_poly.entity_id
_entity_poly.type
_entity_poly.pdbx_seq_one_letter_code
_entity_poly.pdbx_strand_id
1 'polypeptide(L)'
;MSLTAEPSQAQLPASGGRSTHQLNNPSEQKLVFKVKSSNNNEYRVSPVYGFVDASGNTNLEVTRLAGAPKDDRLVVQFAPAPPDATDAQSAFSQVQSQTSGNVTINLSAS
;
A
#
# COMPACT_ATOMS: atom_id res chain seq x y z
N MET A 1 -13.71 -10.73 0.78
CA MET A 1 -12.92 -9.60 1.30
C MET A 1 -12.12 -9.03 0.15
N SER A 2 -12.14 -7.72 -0.03
CA SER A 2 -11.41 -7.05 -1.10
C SER A 2 -10.83 -5.74 -0.56
N LEU A 3 -9.75 -5.30 -1.19
CA LEU A 3 -9.16 -3.98 -1.03
C LEU A 3 -8.92 -3.45 -2.45
N THR A 4 -9.19 -2.18 -2.70
CA THR A 4 -8.84 -1.53 -3.97
C THR A 4 -7.89 -0.37 -3.72
N ALA A 5 -7.12 0.03 -4.73
CA ALA A 5 -6.23 1.19 -4.69
C ALA A 5 -6.56 2.13 -5.85
N GLU A 6 -6.81 3.40 -5.55
CA GLU A 6 -7.21 4.40 -6.54
C GLU A 6 -6.37 5.69 -6.42
N PRO A 7 -5.69 6.13 -7.49
CA PRO A 7 -5.52 5.42 -8.76
C PRO A 7 -4.70 4.11 -8.59
N SER A 8 -4.90 3.11 -9.45
CA SER A 8 -4.13 1.86 -9.41
C SER A 8 -2.75 1.95 -10.08
N GLN A 9 -2.39 3.13 -10.56
CA GLN A 9 -1.10 3.42 -11.18
C GLN A 9 -0.71 4.88 -11.00
N ALA A 10 0.58 5.17 -11.07
CA ALA A 10 1.12 6.53 -11.08
C ALA A 10 2.25 6.68 -12.10
N GLN A 11 2.23 7.79 -12.83
CA GLN A 11 3.35 8.26 -13.65
C GLN A 11 4.01 9.43 -12.93
N LEU A 12 5.31 9.34 -12.70
CA LEU A 12 6.09 10.31 -11.93
C LEU A 12 7.34 10.71 -12.73
N PRO A 13 7.82 11.96 -12.63
CA PRO A 13 9.07 12.34 -13.27
C PRO A 13 10.24 11.54 -12.71
N ALA A 14 11.18 11.12 -13.56
CA ALA A 14 12.42 10.48 -13.13
C ALA A 14 13.27 11.37 -12.19
N SER A 15 13.12 12.69 -12.29
CA SER A 15 13.75 13.70 -11.41
C SER A 15 13.15 13.78 -10.01
N GLY A 16 12.01 13.14 -9.76
CA GLY A 16 11.32 13.13 -8.46
C GLY A 16 9.87 13.62 -8.55
N GLY A 17 9.05 13.20 -7.58
CA GLY A 17 7.64 13.56 -7.53
C GLY A 17 6.88 12.85 -6.41
N ARG A 18 5.58 13.10 -6.30
CA ARG A 18 4.71 12.44 -5.34
C ARG A 18 3.40 12.01 -6.00
N SER A 19 2.86 10.88 -5.55
CA SER A 19 1.49 10.44 -5.84
C SER A 19 0.83 9.97 -4.56
N THR A 20 -0.49 10.13 -4.48
CA THR A 20 -1.31 9.62 -3.38
C THR A 20 -2.30 8.62 -3.94
N HIS A 21 -2.41 7.47 -3.28
CA HIS A 21 -3.31 6.39 -3.64
C HIS A 21 -4.24 6.12 -2.46
N GLN A 22 -5.54 6.08 -2.69
CA GLN A 22 -6.52 5.76 -1.66
C GLN A 22 -6.76 4.25 -1.66
N LEU A 23 -6.52 3.62 -0.51
CA LEU A 23 -6.86 2.21 -0.27
C LEU A 23 -8.29 2.14 0.27
N ASN A 24 -9.19 1.52 -0.48
CA ASN A 24 -10.61 1.42 -0.13
C ASN A 24 -10.95 0.01 0.34
N ASN A 25 -11.57 -0.08 1.52
CA ASN A 25 -12.05 -1.33 2.09
C ASN A 25 -13.60 -1.35 2.03
N PRO A 26 -14.20 -1.96 1.01
CA PRO A 26 -15.66 -2.08 0.93
C PRO A 26 -16.24 -3.15 1.87
N SER A 27 -15.40 -3.90 2.60
CA SER A 27 -15.86 -4.98 3.48
C SER A 27 -16.32 -4.47 4.83
N GLU A 28 -17.10 -5.30 5.53
CA GLU A 28 -17.62 -5.02 6.88
C GLU A 28 -16.61 -5.30 8.00
N GLN A 29 -15.37 -5.69 7.66
CA GLN A 29 -14.32 -6.00 8.61
C GLN A 29 -13.16 -5.01 8.47
N LYS A 30 -12.56 -4.62 9.59
CA LYS A 30 -11.30 -3.88 9.60
C LYS A 30 -10.20 -4.74 8.98
N LEU A 31 -9.46 -4.17 8.05
CA LEU A 31 -8.31 -4.81 7.42
C LEU A 31 -7.00 -4.23 7.96
N VAL A 32 -5.98 -5.06 8.02
CA VAL A 32 -4.59 -4.65 8.20
C VAL A 32 -3.84 -4.88 6.89
N PHE A 33 -2.92 -3.98 6.54
CA PHE A 33 -2.12 -4.10 5.33
C PHE A 33 -0.62 -3.90 5.57
N LYS A 34 0.17 -4.41 4.64
CA LYS A 34 1.60 -4.18 4.48
C LYS A 34 1.92 -3.85 3.03
N VAL A 35 2.70 -2.81 2.81
CA VAL A 35 3.19 -2.43 1.49
C VAL A 35 4.59 -2.99 1.25
N LYS A 36 4.80 -3.57 0.08
CA LYS A 36 6.10 -4.00 -0.44
C LYS A 36 6.40 -3.26 -1.72
N SER A 37 7.59 -2.68 -1.84
CA SER A 37 8.05 -2.05 -3.09
C SER A 37 9.02 -2.97 -3.82
N SER A 38 9.00 -2.97 -5.16
CA SER A 38 10.08 -3.53 -5.98
C SER A 38 11.36 -2.71 -5.93
N ASN A 39 11.27 -1.46 -5.47
CA ASN A 39 12.38 -0.52 -5.44
C ASN A 39 12.27 0.40 -4.22
N ASN A 40 13.15 0.20 -3.24
CA ASN A 40 13.23 1.05 -2.05
C ASN A 40 14.36 2.09 -2.13
N ASN A 41 15.16 2.09 -3.20
CA ASN A 41 16.23 3.06 -3.37
C ASN A 41 15.64 4.40 -3.80
N GLU A 42 14.86 4.40 -4.89
CA GLU A 42 14.29 5.62 -5.47
C GLU A 42 12.83 5.88 -5.09
N TYR A 43 12.16 4.98 -4.36
CA TYR A 43 10.82 5.25 -3.82
C TYR A 43 10.79 5.24 -2.30
N ARG A 44 9.94 6.10 -1.73
CA ARG A 44 9.52 6.10 -0.33
C ARG A 44 8.01 5.97 -0.29
N VAL A 45 7.52 5.19 0.66
CA VAL A 45 6.08 4.89 0.80
C VAL A 45 5.67 5.14 2.25
N SER A 46 4.54 5.81 2.44
CA SER A 46 3.99 6.10 3.76
C SER A 46 2.46 5.96 3.75
N PRO A 47 1.86 5.15 4.65
CA PRO A 47 2.52 4.27 5.61
C PRO A 47 2.93 2.92 4.98
N VAL A 48 3.91 2.22 5.57
CA VAL A 48 4.30 0.84 5.15
C VAL A 48 3.35 -0.21 5.73
N TYR A 49 2.83 0.03 6.93
CA TYR A 49 1.81 -0.78 7.59
C TYR A 49 0.67 0.12 8.02
N GLY A 50 -0.56 -0.36 7.94
CA GLY A 50 -1.70 0.40 8.42
C GLY A 50 -2.96 -0.43 8.53
N PHE A 51 -4.00 0.23 9.03
CA PHE A 51 -5.35 -0.31 9.06
C PHE A 51 -6.24 0.42 8.06
N VAL A 52 -7.27 -0.28 7.59
CA VAL A 52 -8.40 0.32 6.88
C VAL A 52 -9.66 -0.13 7.60
N ASP A 53 -10.41 0.80 8.18
CA ASP A 53 -11.66 0.49 8.87
C ASP A 53 -12.68 -0.16 7.92
N ALA A 54 -13.66 -0.86 8.50
CA ALA A 54 -14.78 -1.42 7.75
C ALA A 54 -15.51 -0.30 6.97
N SER A 55 -15.81 -0.55 5.69
CA SER A 55 -16.39 0.43 4.76
C SER A 55 -15.61 1.76 4.68
N GLY A 56 -14.34 1.75 5.09
CA GLY A 56 -13.49 2.92 5.18
C GLY A 56 -12.42 2.98 4.09
N ASN A 57 -11.57 3.99 4.21
CA ASN A 57 -10.42 4.16 3.33
C ASN A 57 -9.24 4.79 4.08
N THR A 58 -8.05 4.70 3.48
CA THR A 58 -6.85 5.38 3.98
C THR A 58 -5.93 5.77 2.83
N ASN A 59 -5.11 6.79 3.04
CA ASN A 59 -4.18 7.27 2.03
C ASN A 59 -2.84 6.54 2.12
N LEU A 60 -2.29 6.23 0.96
CA LEU A 60 -0.95 5.73 0.74
C LEU A 60 -0.17 6.73 -0.11
N GLU A 61 0.77 7.42 0.50
CA GLU A 61 1.66 8.37 -0.16
C GLU A 61 2.88 7.67 -0.72
N VAL A 62 3.21 7.98 -1.98
CA VAL A 62 4.38 7.48 -2.68
C VAL A 62 5.20 8.67 -3.12
N THR A 63 6.47 8.71 -2.70
CA THR A 63 7.42 9.73 -3.13
C THR A 63 8.49 9.08 -4.01
N ARG A 64 8.64 9.58 -5.23
CA ARG A 64 9.77 9.28 -6.12
C ARG A 64 10.92 10.23 -5.83
N LEU A 65 12.11 9.67 -5.66
CA LEU A 65 13.39 10.38 -5.59
C LEU A 65 14.03 10.44 -6.98
N ALA A 66 14.98 11.34 -7.18
CA ALA A 66 15.71 11.43 -8.43
C ALA A 66 16.47 10.11 -8.72
N GLY A 67 16.34 9.60 -9.95
CA GLY A 67 17.01 8.39 -10.40
C GLY A 67 16.70 8.07 -11.85
N ALA A 68 17.22 6.97 -12.38
CA ALA A 68 16.98 6.58 -13.77
C ALA A 68 15.48 6.29 -14.04
N PRO A 69 14.97 6.61 -15.24
CA PRO A 69 13.66 6.16 -15.71
C PRO A 69 13.52 4.64 -15.58
N LYS A 70 12.41 4.18 -15.01
CA LYS A 70 12.15 2.76 -14.74
C LYS A 70 10.69 2.52 -14.36
N ASP A 71 10.16 1.37 -14.74
CA ASP A 71 8.91 0.85 -14.22
C ASP A 71 9.15 0.01 -12.95
N ASP A 72 8.37 0.30 -11.92
CA ASP A 72 8.38 -0.34 -10.62
C ASP A 72 6.93 -0.63 -10.17
N ARG A 73 6.77 -1.34 -9.04
CA ARG A 73 5.45 -1.65 -8.50
C ARG A 73 5.45 -1.65 -6.98
N LEU A 74 4.31 -1.27 -6.41
CA LEU A 74 3.98 -1.54 -5.01
C LEU A 74 2.97 -2.68 -4.95
N VAL A 75 3.17 -3.57 -3.99
CA VAL A 75 2.25 -4.66 -3.66
C VAL A 75 1.75 -4.44 -2.25
N VAL A 76 0.46 -4.13 -2.13
CA VAL A 76 -0.26 -4.00 -0.86
C VAL A 76 -0.86 -5.35 -0.51
N GLN A 77 -0.28 -6.03 0.47
CA GLN A 77 -0.84 -7.26 1.03
C GLN A 77 -1.80 -6.91 2.15
N PHE A 78 -2.94 -7.60 2.23
CA PHE A 78 -3.95 -7.31 3.25
C PHE A 78 -4.55 -8.59 3.85
N ALA A 79 -5.06 -8.46 5.07
CA ALA A 79 -5.69 -9.53 5.86
C ALA A 79 -6.72 -8.90 6.81
N PRO A 80 -7.67 -9.67 7.37
CA PRO A 80 -8.48 -9.18 8.48
C PRO A 80 -7.58 -8.77 9.66
N ALA A 81 -7.87 -7.62 10.26
CA ALA A 81 -7.17 -7.18 11.45
C ALA A 81 -7.57 -8.07 12.64
N PRO A 82 -6.61 -8.49 13.50
CA PRO A 82 -6.93 -9.09 14.78
C PRO A 82 -7.82 -8.16 15.62
N PRO A 83 -8.72 -8.71 16.47
CA PRO A 83 -9.51 -7.91 17.40
C PRO A 83 -8.61 -7.03 18.28
N ASP A 84 -9.04 -5.79 18.54
CA ASP A 84 -8.37 -4.83 19.42
C ASP A 84 -6.91 -4.49 19.07
N ALA A 85 -6.47 -4.81 17.85
CA ALA A 85 -5.15 -4.48 17.36
C ALA A 85 -4.96 -2.96 17.23
N THR A 86 -3.94 -2.42 17.91
CA THR A 86 -3.58 -0.99 17.85
C THR A 86 -2.32 -0.72 17.05
N ASP A 87 -1.44 -1.71 16.90
CA ASP A 87 -0.21 -1.60 16.11
C ASP A 87 -0.28 -2.44 14.83
N ALA A 88 -0.29 -1.78 13.68
CA ALA A 88 -0.48 -2.44 12.38
C ALA A 88 0.68 -3.38 12.00
N GLN A 89 1.90 -3.05 12.40
CA GLN A 89 3.07 -3.86 12.09
C GLN A 89 3.04 -5.19 12.85
N SER A 90 2.79 -5.14 14.15
CA SER A 90 2.64 -6.33 15.00
C SER A 90 1.42 -7.14 14.57
N ALA A 91 0.29 -6.48 14.31
CA ALA A 91 -0.93 -7.14 13.82
C ALA A 91 -0.69 -7.90 12.51
N PHE A 92 -0.04 -7.27 11.52
CA PHE A 92 0.23 -7.90 10.24
C PHE A 92 1.15 -9.13 10.39
N SER A 93 2.11 -9.09 11.33
CA SER A 93 3.00 -10.23 11.57
C SER A 93 2.25 -11.49 12.05
N GLN A 94 1.17 -11.31 12.81
CA GLN A 94 0.33 -12.41 13.31
C GLN A 94 -0.51 -13.06 12.20
N VAL A 95 -0.91 -12.28 11.20
CA VAL A 95 -1.79 -12.73 10.09
C VAL A 95 -1.04 -12.91 8.77
N GLN A 96 0.30 -12.87 8.79
CA GLN A 96 1.12 -12.89 7.56
C GLN A 96 0.94 -14.17 6.73
N SER A 97 0.68 -15.31 7.38
CA SER A 97 0.38 -16.58 6.69
C SER A 97 -1.06 -16.68 6.18
N GLN A 98 -1.91 -15.71 6.53
CA GLN A 98 -3.36 -15.68 6.27
C GLN A 98 -3.77 -14.50 5.38
N THR A 99 -2.83 -13.93 4.61
CA THR A 99 -3.14 -12.80 3.72
C THR A 99 -4.27 -13.16 2.77
N SER A 100 -5.33 -12.36 2.77
CA SER A 100 -6.52 -12.59 1.96
C SER A 100 -6.31 -12.26 0.49
N GLY A 101 -5.31 -11.43 0.17
CA GLY A 101 -4.98 -11.06 -1.20
C GLY A 101 -3.91 -9.99 -1.30
N ASN A 102 -3.71 -9.53 -2.54
CA ASN A 102 -2.83 -8.42 -2.85
C ASN A 102 -3.50 -7.42 -3.80
N VAL A 103 -3.09 -6.16 -3.70
CA VAL A 103 -3.38 -5.10 -4.67
C VAL A 103 -2.04 -4.61 -5.21
N THR A 104 -1.93 -4.47 -6.52
CA THR A 104 -0.72 -3.93 -7.15
C THR A 104 -0.98 -2.51 -7.63
N ILE A 105 -0.06 -1.59 -7.29
CA ILE A 105 -0.02 -0.23 -7.81
C ILE A 105 1.20 -0.13 -8.73
N ASN A 106 0.99 0.15 -10.01
CA ASN A 106 2.07 0.27 -10.97
C ASN A 106 2.67 1.68 -10.93
N LEU A 107 4.00 1.77 -10.87
CA LEU A 107 4.73 3.04 -10.83
C LEU A 107 5.59 3.13 -12.08
N SER A 108 5.45 4.21 -12.84
CA SER A 108 6.31 4.48 -14.00
C SER A 108 7.06 5.79 -13.77
N ALA A 109 8.39 5.74 -13.87
CA ALA A 109 9.26 6.91 -13.83
C ALA A 109 9.82 7.19 -15.23
N SER A 110 9.54 8.38 -15.77
CA SER A 110 10.01 8.84 -17.09
C SER A 110 10.55 10.26 -17.07
#